data_AF-A0A5E4PFR7-F1
#
_entry.id   AF-A0A5E4PFR7-F1
#
_cell.length_a   1.000
_cell.length_b   1.000
_cell.length_c   1.000
_cell.angle_alpha   90.00
_cell.angle_beta   90.00
_cell.angle_gamma   90.00
#
_symmetry.space_group_name_H-M   'P 1'
#
loop_
_entity.id
_entity.type
_entity.pdbx_description
1 polymer ?
#
loop_
_entity_poly.entity_id
_entity_poly.type
_entity_poly.pdbx_seq_one_letter_code
_entity_poly.pdbx_strand_id
1 'polypeptide(L)' 'MDGRRFRTVNVIDDFNREALGIRAGFSLPAERVTEFLDEIAERRGYPCELRVDNGPENISCVMSN' A
#
# COMPACT_ATOMS: atom_id res chain seq x y z
N MET A 1 4.13 -27.30 5.34
CA MET A 1 4.04 -25.85 5.13
C MET A 1 2.80 -25.37 5.85
N ASP A 2 2.95 -24.51 6.86
CA ASP A 2 1.85 -23.85 7.55
C ASP A 2 0.99 -23.12 6.51
N GLY A 3 -0.25 -23.56 6.28
CA GLY A 3 -1.19 -22.98 5.30
C GLY A 3 -1.71 -21.59 5.66
N ARG A 4 -0.86 -20.76 6.29
CA ARG A 4 -1.20 -19.43 6.75
C ARG A 4 -1.39 -18.51 5.56
N ARG A 5 -2.58 -17.91 5.48
CA ARG A 5 -2.92 -16.90 4.47
C ARG A 5 -2.00 -15.69 4.66
N PHE A 6 -1.33 -15.29 3.59
CA PHE A 6 -0.64 -14.02 3.51
C PHE A 6 -1.50 -13.03 2.74
N ARG A 7 -1.26 -11.74 2.98
CA ARG A 7 -1.88 -10.63 2.27
C ARG A 7 -0.80 -9.90 1.47
N THR A 8 -1.22 -9.18 0.44
CA THR A 8 -0.34 -8.37 -0.40
C THR A 8 -0.92 -6.96 -0.54
N VAL A 9 -0.09 -5.94 -0.34
CA VAL A 9 -0.38 -4.57 -0.77
C VAL A 9 0.25 -4.38 -2.14
N ASN A 10 -0.55 -3.99 -3.12
CA ASN A 10 -0.11 -3.72 -4.47
C ASN A 10 -0.28 -2.23 -4.74
N VAL A 11 0.76 -1.57 -5.23
CA VAL A 11 0.71 -0.17 -5.64
C VAL A 11 0.90 -0.15 -7.15
N ILE A 12 -0.08 0.40 -7.85
CA ILE A 12 -0.13 0.46 -9.31
C ILE A 12 -0.41 1.90 -9.69
N ASP A 13 0.31 2.41 -10.68
CA ASP A 13 0.01 3.70 -11.31
C ASP A 13 -1.22 3.57 -12.20
N ASP A 14 -2.24 4.39 -11.98
CA ASP A 14 -3.52 4.30 -12.70
C ASP A 14 -3.41 4.75 -14.17
N PHE A 15 -2.47 5.65 -14.48
CA PHE A 15 -2.30 6.25 -15.81
C PHE A 15 -1.64 5.29 -16.80
N ASN A 16 -0.53 4.66 -16.41
CA ASN A 16 0.23 3.76 -17.28
C ASN A 16 0.08 2.27 -16.90
N ARG A 17 -0.67 1.94 -15.82
CA ARG A 17 -0.82 0.59 -15.26
C ARG A 17 0.49 -0.06 -14.85
N GLU A 18 1.50 0.73 -14.52
CA GLU A 18 2.79 0.23 -14.03
C GLU A 18 2.64 -0.24 -12.58
N ALA A 19 3.09 -1.47 -12.30
CA ALA A 19 3.20 -1.95 -10.93
C ALA A 19 4.42 -1.27 -10.25
N LEU A 20 4.15 -0.31 -9.37
CA LEU A 20 5.18 0.44 -8.64
C LEU A 20 5.81 -0.39 -7.53
N GLY A 21 5.06 -1.32 -6.96
CA GLY A 21 5.58 -2.25 -5.98
C GLY A 21 4.52 -3.19 -5.40
N ILE A 22 5.00 -4.30 -4.83
CA ILE A 22 4.17 -5.27 -4.12
C ILE A 22 4.84 -5.63 -2.80
N ARG A 23 4.12 -5.52 -1.69
CA ARG A 23 4.58 -5.93 -0.35
C ARG A 23 3.70 -7.05 0.18
N ALA A 24 4.30 -8.21 0.41
CA ALA A 24 3.62 -9.38 0.97
C ALA A 24 3.89 -9.51 2.49
N GLY A 25 2.86 -9.87 3.25
CA GLY A 25 3.00 -10.11 4.69
C GLY A 25 1.82 -10.87 5.29
N PHE A 26 2.01 -11.51 6.44
CA PHE A 26 0.92 -12.22 7.14
C PHE A 26 -0.12 -11.26 7.75
N SER A 27 0.31 -10.04 8.10
CA SER A 27 -0.53 -8.93 8.54
C SER A 27 -0.04 -7.66 7.88
N LEU A 28 -0.93 -6.78 7.44
CA LEU A 28 -0.61 -5.49 6.82
C LEU A 28 -1.41 -4.40 7.56
N PRO A 29 -0.96 -3.96 8.75
CA PRO A 29 -1.58 -2.82 9.44
C PRO A 29 -1.29 -1.53 8.67
N ALA A 30 -2.11 -0.49 8.92
CA ALA A 30 -2.00 0.82 8.27
C ALA A 30 -0.56 1.38 8.30
N GLU A 31 0.12 1.30 9.44
CA GLU A 31 1.52 1.74 9.61
C GLU A 31 2.46 1.14 8.55
N ARG A 32 2.41 -0.18 8.32
CA ARG A 32 3.23 -0.83 7.28
C ARG A 32 2.84 -0.45 5.86
N VAL A 33 1.57 -0.12 5.65
CA VAL A 33 1.10 0.33 4.34
C VAL A 33 1.63 1.75 4.09
N THR A 34 1.56 2.63 5.09
CA THR A 34 2.11 3.98 5.03
C THR A 34 3.62 3.96 4.78
N GLU A 35 4.40 3.19 5.56
CA GLU A 35 5.86 3.04 5.33
C GLU A 35 6.17 2.60 3.90
N PHE A 36 5.37 1.67 3.35
CA PHE A 36 5.57 1.20 1.98
C PHE A 36 5.25 2.28 0.93
N LEU A 37 4.22 3.08 1.17
CA LEU A 37 3.87 4.20 0.30
C LEU A 37 4.94 5.31 0.37
N ASP A 38 5.45 5.61 1.57
CA ASP A 38 6.56 6.54 1.78
C ASP A 38 7.80 6.10 0.99
N GLU A 39 8.22 4.82 1.09
CA GLU A 39 9.35 4.29 0.34
C GLU A 39 9.19 4.46 -1.19
N ILE A 40 7.97 4.31 -1.71
CA ILE A 40 7.67 4.53 -3.14
C ILE A 40 7.71 6.03 -3.46
N ALA A 41 7.13 6.86 -2.60
CA ALA A 41 7.08 8.31 -2.74
C ALA A 41 8.47 8.96 -2.64
N GLU A 42 9.37 8.47 -1.79
CA GLU A 42 10.76 8.94 -1.71
C GLU A 42 11.52 8.70 -3.02
N ARG A 43 11.19 7.62 -3.73
CA ARG A 43 11.88 7.25 -4.98
C ARG A 43 11.31 7.94 -6.22
N ARG A 44 10.02 8.28 -6.23
CA ARG A 44 9.30 8.80 -7.42
C ARG A 44 8.63 10.17 -7.22
N GLY A 45 8.53 10.65 -5.99
CA GLY A 45 7.67 11.77 -5.59
C GLY A 45 6.29 11.31 -5.11
N TYR A 46 5.60 12.18 -4.38
CA TYR A 46 4.24 11.93 -3.91
C TYR A 46 3.22 12.03 -5.06
N PRO A 47 2.22 11.13 -5.12
CA PRO A 47 1.19 11.20 -6.14
C PRO A 47 0.26 12.41 -5.90
N CYS A 48 -0.34 12.93 -6.97
CA CYS A 48 -1.36 13.97 -6.86
C CYS A 48 -2.67 13.46 -6.26
N GLU A 49 -2.98 12.17 -6.46
CA GLU A 49 -4.16 11.51 -5.94
C GLU A 49 -3.84 10.06 -5.60
N LEU A 50 -4.24 9.61 -4.41
CA LEU A 50 -4.09 8.23 -3.96
C LEU A 50 -5.47 7.58 -3.89
N ARG A 51 -5.75 6.69 -4.85
CA ARG A 51 -6.94 5.84 -4.80
C ARG A 51 -6.61 4.53 -4.11
N VAL A 52 -7.36 4.20 -3.08
CA VAL A 52 -7.20 2.94 -2.37
C VAL A 52 -8.55 2.25 -2.23
N ASP A 53 -8.54 0.92 -2.22
CA ASP A 53 -9.71 0.12 -1.96
C ASP A 53 -10.21 0.31 -0.51
N ASN A 54 -11.50 0.05 -0.27
CA ASN A 54 -12.17 0.19 1.04
C ASN A 54 -11.74 -0.89 2.07
N GLY A 55 -10.49 -1.32 2.05
CA GLY A 55 -9.92 -2.22 3.05
C GLY A 55 -9.88 -1.54 4.42
N PRO A 56 -10.10 -2.27 5.53
CA PRO A 56 -10.04 -1.71 6.88
C PRO A 56 -8.65 -1.15 7.24
N GLU A 57 -7.58 -1.58 6.55
CA GLU A 57 -6.26 -0.94 6.65
C GLU A 57 -6.25 0.54 6.22
N ASN A 58 -7.25 0.95 5.44
CA ASN A 58 -7.32 2.26 4.80
C ASN A 58 -8.25 3.27 5.48
N ILE A 59 -8.91 2.85 6.57
CA ILE A 59 -9.86 3.65 7.35
C ILE A 59 -9.23 4.12 8.67
N SER A 60 -7.92 3.87 8.87
CA SER A 60 -7.20 4.29 10.06
C SER A 60 -6.81 5.77 9.97
N CYS A 61 -6.99 6.51 11.06
CA CYS A 61 -6.67 7.95 11.20
C CYS A 61 -5.26 8.34 10.68
N VAL A 62 -4.33 7.39 10.68
CA VAL A 62 -2.94 7.54 10.20
C VAL A 62 -2.84 7.96 8.72
N MET A 63 -3.82 7.62 7.87
CA MET A 63 -3.83 8.03 6.45
C MET A 63 -4.58 9.35 6.17
N SER A 64 -5.12 10.00 7.21
CA SER A 64 -5.79 11.29 7.09
C SER A 64 -4.86 12.40 7.55
N ASN A 65 -3.90 12.82 6.71
CA ASN A 65 -3.23 14.11 6.90
C ASN A 65 -2.76 14.70 5.57
#